data_AF-A0A4Q6G942-F1
#
_entry.id   AF-A0A4Q6G942-F1
#
_cell.length_a   1.000
_cell.length_b   1.000
_cell.length_c   1.000
_cell.angle_alpha   90.00
_cell.angle_beta   90.00
_cell.angle_gamma   90.00
#
_symmetry.space_group_name_H-M   'P 1'
#
loop_
_entity.id
_entity.type
_entity.pdbx_description
1 polymer ?
#
loop_
_entity_poly.entity_id
_entity_poly.type
_entity_poly.pdbx_seq_one_letter_code
_entity_poly.pdbx_strand_id
1 'polypeptide(L)'
;VKEIQDVYRLQGVKINDKHIEVITRQMLRKVEITDAGNTKYLHGEQAEKQRVLEENVKVLARNELPAKYDPVLLGITKASLATESFISAASFQETTRVLTEAAVRGTRDNLRGLKENVIVGRLIPAGTGLTYHASRRRNASGLTDSEMEALASTPAEVEAPVAVEAVTDVAEGTEE
;
A
#
# COMPACT_ATOMS: atom_id res chain seq x y z
N VAL A 1 -17.21 -4.29 -10.14
CA VAL A 1 -17.66 -5.18 -9.03
C VAL A 1 -19.00 -5.80 -9.38
N LYS A 2 -19.93 -5.02 -9.93
CA LYS A 2 -21.26 -5.45 -10.38
C LYS A 2 -21.20 -6.70 -11.27
N GLU A 3 -20.26 -6.76 -12.20
CA GLU A 3 -20.09 -7.85 -13.16
C GLU A 3 -19.80 -9.19 -12.46
N ILE A 4 -18.92 -9.18 -11.45
CA ILE A 4 -18.59 -10.37 -10.66
C ILE A 4 -19.81 -10.78 -9.82
N GLN A 5 -20.47 -9.79 -9.23
CA GLN A 5 -21.60 -10.01 -8.35
C GLN A 5 -22.82 -10.56 -9.11
N ASP A 6 -23.04 -10.15 -10.35
CA ASP A 6 -24.13 -10.62 -11.19
C ASP A 6 -23.98 -12.12 -11.50
N VAL A 7 -22.75 -12.62 -11.70
CA VAL A 7 -22.48 -14.06 -11.88
C VAL A 7 -22.79 -14.86 -10.61
N TYR A 8 -22.37 -14.38 -9.44
CA TYR A 8 -22.67 -15.06 -8.17
C TYR A 8 -24.16 -15.04 -7.83
N ARG A 9 -24.83 -13.92 -8.10
CA ARG A 9 -26.29 -13.79 -7.95
C ARG A 9 -27.04 -14.74 -8.88
N LEU A 10 -26.58 -14.88 -10.14
CA LEU A 10 -27.15 -15.81 -11.10
C LEU A 10 -27.07 -17.27 -10.61
N GLN A 11 -26.01 -17.63 -9.91
CA GLN A 11 -25.83 -18.95 -9.29
C GLN A 11 -26.52 -19.09 -7.92
N GLY A 12 -27.25 -18.06 -7.47
CA GLY A 12 -27.95 -18.06 -6.18
C GLY A 12 -27.03 -17.94 -4.95
N VAL A 13 -25.75 -17.60 -5.14
CA VAL A 13 -24.77 -17.49 -4.05
C VAL A 13 -24.70 -16.03 -3.58
N LYS A 14 -24.90 -15.80 -2.28
CA LYS A 14 -24.79 -14.48 -1.67
C LYS A 14 -23.37 -14.26 -1.17
N ILE A 15 -22.66 -13.27 -1.73
CA ILE A 15 -21.33 -12.84 -1.30
C ILE A 15 -21.37 -11.35 -0.96
N ASN A 16 -20.73 -10.94 0.13
CA ASN A 16 -20.59 -9.54 0.49
C ASN A 16 -19.54 -8.85 -0.40
N ASP A 17 -19.88 -7.69 -0.95
CA ASP A 17 -19.02 -6.90 -1.84
C ASP A 17 -17.66 -6.57 -1.20
N LYS A 18 -17.59 -6.47 0.14
CA LYS A 18 -16.33 -6.28 0.89
C LYS A 18 -15.26 -7.33 0.54
N HIS A 19 -15.63 -8.57 0.26
CA HIS A 19 -14.67 -9.61 -0.13
C HIS A 19 -14.06 -9.34 -1.51
N ILE A 20 -14.89 -8.90 -2.45
CA ILE A 20 -14.45 -8.56 -3.81
C ILE A 20 -13.54 -7.32 -3.74
N GLU A 21 -13.92 -6.30 -2.97
CA GLU A 21 -13.11 -5.09 -2.79
C GLU A 21 -11.72 -5.38 -2.21
N VAL A 22 -11.64 -6.29 -1.23
CA VAL A 22 -10.36 -6.70 -0.66
C VAL A 22 -9.48 -7.35 -1.73
N ILE A 23 -10.06 -8.16 -2.63
CA ILE A 23 -9.32 -8.77 -3.75
C ILE A 23 -8.90 -7.71 -4.78
N THR A 24 -9.80 -6.82 -5.18
CA THR A 24 -9.50 -5.74 -6.13
C THR A 24 -8.43 -4.79 -5.58
N ARG A 25 -8.41 -4.53 -4.26
CA ARG A 25 -7.33 -3.80 -3.60
C ARG A 25 -5.98 -4.49 -3.81
N GLN A 26 -5.91 -5.82 -3.76
CA GLN A 26 -4.67 -6.55 -4.04
C GLN A 26 -4.25 -6.47 -5.51
N MET A 27 -5.21 -6.38 -6.43
CA MET A 27 -4.95 -6.22 -7.87
C MET A 27 -4.42 -4.82 -8.24
N LEU A 28 -4.71 -3.79 -7.41
CA LEU A 28 -4.33 -2.39 -7.61
C LEU A 28 -3.13 -1.94 -6.73
N ARG A 29 -2.29 -2.89 -6.28
CA ARG A 29 -1.15 -2.59 -5.39
C ARG A 29 0.00 -1.84 -6.07
N LYS A 30 0.12 -1.95 -7.39
CA LYS A 30 1.20 -1.34 -8.16
C LYS A 30 0.73 -0.07 -8.83
N VAL A 31 1.64 0.89 -8.93
CA VAL A 31 1.44 2.16 -9.61
C VAL A 31 2.59 2.37 -10.58
N GLU A 32 2.31 3.05 -11.68
CA GLU A 32 3.29 3.47 -12.67
C GLU A 32 3.52 4.97 -12.52
N ILE A 33 4.79 5.38 -12.44
CA ILE A 33 5.15 6.77 -12.21
C ILE A 33 5.03 7.56 -13.51
N THR A 34 4.14 8.54 -13.54
CA THR A 34 3.96 9.45 -14.68
C THR A 34 4.85 10.68 -14.58
N ASP A 35 5.13 11.16 -13.38
CA ASP A 35 6.08 12.23 -13.13
C ASP A 35 6.87 11.92 -11.87
N ALA A 36 8.20 11.91 -11.99
CA ALA A 36 9.10 11.58 -10.90
C ALA A 36 9.15 12.70 -9.83
N GLY A 37 8.85 13.94 -10.21
CA GLY A 37 9.07 15.11 -9.34
C GLY A 37 10.49 15.12 -8.78
N ASN A 38 10.63 15.36 -7.47
CA ASN A 38 11.90 15.32 -6.74
C ASN A 38 12.10 14.01 -5.95
N THR A 39 11.38 12.95 -6.33
CA THR A 39 11.50 11.65 -5.69
C THR A 39 12.64 10.82 -6.30
N LYS A 40 12.96 9.68 -5.67
CA LYS A 40 13.96 8.73 -6.18
C LYS A 40 13.48 7.87 -7.37
N TYR A 41 12.23 8.02 -7.80
CA TYR A 41 11.64 7.17 -8.82
C TYR A 41 11.94 7.66 -10.23
N LEU A 42 11.87 6.76 -11.20
CA LEU A 42 12.02 7.09 -12.62
C LEU A 42 10.64 7.14 -13.31
N HIS A 43 10.54 7.96 -14.36
CA HIS A 43 9.36 7.97 -15.23
C HIS A 43 9.16 6.58 -15.87
N GLY A 44 7.92 6.06 -15.82
CA GLY A 44 7.57 4.72 -16.29
C GLY A 44 7.97 3.58 -15.33
N GLU A 45 8.56 3.88 -14.17
CA GLU A 45 8.87 2.85 -13.18
C GLU A 45 7.59 2.31 -12.53
N GLN A 46 7.50 0.99 -12.37
CA GLN A 46 6.43 0.37 -11.59
C GLN A 46 6.87 0.14 -10.14
N ALA A 47 6.23 0.86 -9.24
CA ALA A 47 6.50 0.81 -7.81
C ALA A 47 5.27 0.33 -7.02
N GLU A 48 5.48 -0.02 -5.75
CA GLU A 48 4.38 -0.33 -4.85
C GLU A 48 3.72 0.96 -4.35
N LYS A 49 2.38 1.01 -4.46
CA LYS A 49 1.57 2.17 -4.08
C LYS A 49 1.93 2.71 -2.70
N GLN A 50 2.09 1.81 -1.72
CA GLN A 50 2.39 2.21 -0.35
C GLN A 50 3.78 2.86 -0.23
N ARG A 51 4.79 2.37 -0.94
CA ARG A 51 6.14 2.96 -0.92
C ARG A 51 6.16 4.34 -1.55
N VAL A 52 5.43 4.51 -2.66
CA VAL A 52 5.33 5.81 -3.35
C VAL A 52 4.61 6.82 -2.45
N LEU A 53 3.54 6.40 -1.77
CA LEU A 53 2.86 7.24 -0.77
C LEU A 53 3.80 7.65 0.37
N GLU A 54 4.53 6.69 0.97
CA GLU A 54 5.49 6.98 2.04
C GLU A 54 6.61 7.92 1.60
N GLU A 55 7.11 7.78 0.37
CA GLU A 55 8.13 8.66 -0.20
C GLU A 55 7.58 10.06 -0.46
N ASN A 56 6.38 10.15 -1.04
CA ASN A 56 5.74 11.44 -1.31
C ASN A 56 5.48 12.23 -0.02
N VAL A 57 5.10 11.56 1.06
CA VAL A 57 4.94 12.21 2.38
C VAL A 57 6.26 12.83 2.86
N LYS A 58 7.40 12.15 2.67
CA LYS A 58 8.71 12.68 3.06
C LYS A 58 9.14 13.87 2.21
N VAL A 59 8.87 13.81 0.92
CA VAL A 59 9.23 14.84 -0.05
C VAL A 59 8.39 16.10 0.18
N LEU A 60 7.09 15.92 0.44
CA LEU A 60 6.19 17.01 0.85
C LEU A 60 6.65 17.68 2.15
N ALA A 61 7.13 16.91 3.13
CA ALA A 61 7.68 17.47 4.36
C ALA A 61 8.94 18.34 4.14
N ARG A 62 9.63 18.17 3.01
CA ARG A 62 10.77 19.00 2.58
C ARG A 62 10.36 20.14 1.65
N ASN A 63 9.06 20.38 1.45
CA ASN A 63 8.50 21.35 0.50
C ASN A 63 8.94 21.10 -0.96
N GLU A 64 9.16 19.84 -1.32
CA GLU A 64 9.54 19.43 -2.67
C GLU A 64 8.34 18.85 -3.44
N LEU A 65 8.47 18.72 -4.77
CA LEU A 65 7.41 18.20 -5.63
C LEU A 65 7.28 16.67 -5.49
N PRO A 66 6.11 16.14 -5.10
CA PRO A 66 5.86 14.71 -5.01
C PRO A 66 5.76 14.05 -6.39
N ALA A 67 5.98 12.74 -6.46
CA ALA A 67 5.79 11.98 -7.68
C ALA A 67 4.29 11.82 -7.99
N LYS A 68 3.93 12.00 -9.26
CA LYS A 68 2.61 11.64 -9.79
C LYS A 68 2.66 10.22 -10.34
N TYR A 69 1.58 9.49 -10.16
CA TYR A 69 1.50 8.09 -10.53
C TYR A 69 0.07 7.68 -10.87
N ASP A 70 -0.06 6.68 -11.74
CA ASP A 70 -1.33 6.08 -12.11
C ASP A 70 -1.40 4.62 -11.60
N PRO A 71 -2.54 4.19 -11.06
CA PRO A 71 -2.70 2.82 -10.59
C PRO A 71 -2.73 1.83 -11.75
N VAL A 72 -1.94 0.76 -11.63
CA VAL A 72 -1.89 -0.32 -12.62
C VAL A 72 -2.70 -1.50 -12.11
N LEU A 73 -3.70 -1.91 -12.89
CA LEU A 73 -4.49 -3.11 -12.60
C LEU A 73 -3.74 -4.37 -13.04
N LEU A 74 -3.38 -5.21 -12.07
CA LEU A 74 -2.75 -6.49 -12.31
C LEU A 74 -3.74 -7.64 -12.10
N GLY A 75 -3.68 -8.67 -12.94
CA GLY A 75 -4.39 -9.92 -12.69
C GLY A 75 -3.92 -10.59 -11.38
N ILE A 76 -4.77 -11.39 -10.74
CA ILE A 76 -4.48 -12.00 -9.43
C ILE A 76 -3.15 -12.77 -9.41
N THR A 77 -2.85 -13.53 -10.46
CA THR A 77 -1.61 -14.30 -10.59
C THR A 77 -0.38 -13.40 -10.63
N LYS A 78 -0.43 -12.32 -11.43
CA LYS A 78 0.67 -11.36 -11.56
C LYS A 78 0.84 -10.54 -10.28
N ALA A 79 -0.26 -10.16 -9.63
CA ALA A 79 -0.23 -9.48 -8.34
C ALA A 79 0.39 -10.36 -7.23
N SER A 80 0.12 -11.67 -7.22
CA SER A 80 0.70 -12.61 -6.26
C SER A 80 2.21 -12.85 -6.48
N LEU A 81 2.66 -12.87 -7.74
CA LEU A 81 4.09 -12.99 -8.06
C LEU A 81 4.86 -11.70 -7.78
N ALA A 82 4.22 -10.53 -7.94
CA ALA A 82 4.83 -9.21 -7.72
C ALA A 82 4.89 -8.78 -6.24
N THR A 83 4.82 -9.73 -5.30
CA THR A 83 4.94 -9.48 -3.86
C THR A 83 6.38 -9.18 -3.45
N GLU A 84 6.57 -8.44 -2.34
CA GLU A 84 7.92 -8.08 -1.87
C GLU A 84 8.72 -9.28 -1.34
N SER A 85 8.01 -10.28 -0.81
CA SER A 85 8.63 -11.47 -0.28
C SER A 85 8.88 -12.49 -1.39
N PHE A 86 10.16 -12.72 -1.68
CA PHE A 86 10.54 -13.78 -2.61
C PHE A 86 10.20 -15.18 -2.07
N ILE A 87 10.15 -15.36 -0.73
CA ILE A 87 9.76 -16.64 -0.10
C ILE A 87 8.28 -16.92 -0.36
N SER A 88 7.43 -15.91 -0.16
CA SER A 88 6.00 -15.98 -0.45
C SER A 88 5.71 -16.15 -1.95
N ALA A 89 6.44 -15.41 -2.80
CA ALA A 89 6.30 -15.50 -4.25
C ALA A 89 6.75 -16.87 -4.80
N ALA A 90 7.94 -17.35 -4.40
CA ALA A 90 8.48 -18.64 -4.85
C ALA A 90 7.58 -19.80 -4.45
N SER A 91 6.95 -19.74 -3.28
CA SER A 91 6.02 -20.79 -2.83
C SER A 91 4.66 -20.75 -3.52
N PHE A 92 4.37 -19.75 -4.37
CA PHE A 92 3.14 -19.72 -5.17
C PHE A 92 3.37 -20.42 -6.51
N GLN A 93 4.25 -19.87 -7.37
CA GLN A 93 4.59 -20.40 -8.69
C GLN A 93 6.01 -19.95 -9.08
N GLU A 94 6.55 -20.51 -10.18
CA GLU A 94 7.80 -20.06 -10.82
C GLU A 94 9.03 -20.04 -9.87
N THR A 95 9.11 -21.03 -8.98
CA THR A 95 10.13 -21.18 -7.92
C THR A 95 11.55 -20.89 -8.40
N THR A 96 11.99 -21.52 -9.48
CA THR A 96 13.35 -21.38 -10.02
C THR A 96 13.63 -19.94 -10.43
N ARG A 97 12.73 -19.30 -11.18
CA ARG A 97 12.92 -17.92 -11.64
C ARG A 97 13.01 -16.95 -10.48
N VAL A 98 12.08 -17.05 -9.52
CA VAL A 98 12.00 -16.16 -8.36
C VAL A 98 13.24 -16.27 -7.48
N LEU A 99 13.71 -17.50 -7.20
CA LEU A 99 14.90 -17.71 -6.38
C LEU A 99 16.18 -17.24 -7.07
N THR A 100 16.33 -17.46 -8.39
CA THR A 100 17.49 -16.96 -9.14
C THR A 100 17.53 -15.43 -9.15
N GLU A 101 16.40 -14.77 -9.41
CA GLU A 101 16.32 -13.30 -9.41
C GLU A 101 16.64 -12.72 -8.02
N ALA A 102 16.12 -13.33 -6.96
CA ALA A 102 16.39 -12.95 -5.58
C ALA A 102 17.88 -13.14 -5.22
N ALA A 103 18.50 -14.24 -5.65
CA ALA A 103 19.91 -14.53 -5.41
C ALA A 103 20.83 -13.53 -6.13
N VAL A 104 20.53 -13.22 -7.41
CA VAL A 104 21.31 -12.25 -8.20
C VAL A 104 21.20 -10.84 -7.63
N ARG A 105 20.02 -10.43 -7.17
CA ARG A 105 19.80 -9.12 -6.55
C ARG A 105 20.24 -9.05 -5.08
N GLY A 106 20.55 -10.18 -4.45
CA GLY A 106 20.86 -10.24 -3.02
C GLY A 106 19.72 -9.78 -2.11
N THR A 107 18.46 -9.98 -2.53
CA THR A 107 17.29 -9.50 -1.78
C THR A 107 17.15 -10.21 -0.44
N ARG A 108 16.74 -9.47 0.60
CA ARG A 108 16.47 -10.01 1.93
C ARG A 108 14.98 -9.95 2.24
N ASP A 109 14.46 -11.02 2.84
CA ASP A 109 13.07 -11.10 3.26
C ASP A 109 12.92 -10.65 4.72
N ASN A 110 11.95 -9.76 4.96
CA ASN A 110 11.68 -9.20 6.29
C ASN A 110 10.66 -10.01 7.11
N LEU A 111 10.12 -11.11 6.56
CA LEU A 111 9.16 -12.00 7.22
C LEU A 111 7.96 -11.24 7.80
N ARG A 112 7.40 -10.31 7.01
CA ARG A 112 6.24 -9.49 7.41
C ARG A 112 4.92 -10.14 7.00
N GLY A 113 4.95 -11.08 6.07
CA GLY A 113 3.78 -11.75 5.53
C GLY A 113 3.34 -12.97 6.33
N LEU A 114 2.12 -13.42 6.07
CA LEU A 114 1.57 -14.64 6.65
C LEU A 114 2.34 -15.88 6.18
N LYS A 115 2.53 -16.01 4.86
CA LYS A 115 3.07 -17.22 4.24
C LYS A 115 4.54 -17.45 4.56
N GLU A 116 5.35 -16.39 4.53
CA GLU A 116 6.75 -16.42 5.00
C GLU A 116 6.88 -17.02 6.42
N ASN A 117 6.10 -16.50 7.37
CA ASN A 117 6.20 -16.95 8.77
C ASN A 117 5.74 -18.39 8.93
N VAL A 118 4.72 -18.82 8.19
CA VAL A 118 4.29 -20.23 8.18
C VAL A 118 5.40 -21.14 7.65
N ILE A 119 6.04 -20.77 6.53
CA ILE A 119 7.12 -21.57 5.92
C ILE A 119 8.33 -21.69 6.86
N VAL A 120 8.67 -20.61 7.55
CA VAL A 120 9.82 -20.57 8.48
C VAL A 120 9.48 -21.18 9.85
N GLY A 121 8.20 -21.43 10.16
CA GLY A 121 7.76 -21.99 11.43
C GLY A 121 7.68 -20.98 12.58
N ARG A 122 7.45 -19.70 12.28
CA ARG A 122 7.25 -18.62 13.28
C ARG A 122 5.77 -18.33 13.45
N LEU A 123 5.42 -17.67 14.55
CA LEU A 123 4.06 -17.16 14.76
C LEU A 123 3.65 -16.25 13.60
N ILE A 124 2.43 -16.39 13.10
CA ILE A 124 1.90 -15.56 12.02
C ILE A 124 1.57 -14.15 12.51
N PRO A 125 1.72 -13.09 11.69
CA PRO A 125 1.42 -11.71 12.05
C PRO A 125 -0.09 -11.39 11.98
N ALA A 126 -0.93 -12.30 12.49
CA ALA A 126 -2.38 -12.12 12.56
C ALA A 126 -2.95 -12.78 13.82
N GLY A 127 -4.14 -12.34 14.24
CA GLY A 127 -4.80 -12.85 15.44
C GLY A 127 -3.93 -12.67 16.68
N THR A 128 -3.74 -13.76 17.45
CA THR A 128 -2.92 -13.77 18.66
C THR A 128 -1.44 -13.50 18.40
N GLY A 129 -0.95 -13.72 17.17
CA GLY A 129 0.43 -13.41 16.81
C GLY A 129 0.70 -11.93 16.57
N LEU A 130 -0.35 -11.09 16.44
CA LEU A 130 -0.19 -9.65 16.24
C LEU A 130 0.51 -8.97 17.43
N THR A 131 0.16 -9.38 18.65
CA THR A 131 0.80 -8.86 19.88
C THR A 131 2.28 -9.25 19.95
N TYR A 132 2.62 -10.48 19.58
CA TYR A 132 4.00 -10.96 19.51
C TYR A 132 4.82 -10.14 18.51
N HIS A 133 4.31 -9.93 17.30
CA HIS A 133 5.00 -9.15 16.28
C HIS A 133 5.07 -7.65 16.61
N ALA A 134 4.03 -7.08 17.24
CA ALA A 134 4.02 -5.70 17.71
C ALA A 134 5.07 -5.47 18.80
N SER A 135 5.09 -6.30 19.85
CA SER A 135 6.11 -6.23 20.91
C SER A 135 7.52 -6.47 20.37
N ARG A 136 7.69 -7.39 19.43
CA ARG A 136 9.00 -7.62 18.78
C ARG A 136 9.47 -6.40 17.99
N ARG A 137 8.58 -5.73 17.24
CA ARG A 137 8.93 -4.49 16.52
C ARG A 137 9.28 -3.37 17.49
N ARG A 138 8.54 -3.21 18.60
CA ARG A 138 8.84 -2.25 19.66
C ARG A 138 10.23 -2.46 20.26
N ASN A 139 10.54 -3.70 20.65
CA ASN A 139 11.83 -4.06 21.22
C ASN A 139 12.98 -3.90 20.22
N ALA A 140 12.73 -4.14 18.93
CA ALA A 140 13.72 -3.95 17.87
C ALA A 140 13.96 -2.48 17.51
N SER A 141 12.98 -1.60 17.71
CA SER A 141 13.15 -0.14 17.53
C SER A 141 13.90 0.54 18.68
N GLY A 142 14.09 -0.14 19.82
CA GLY A 142 14.81 0.43 20.97
C GLY A 142 14.09 1.59 21.68
N LEU A 143 12.85 1.91 21.29
CA LEU A 143 12.03 2.96 21.91
C LEU A 143 11.49 2.49 23.26
N THR A 144 11.61 3.36 24.27
CA THR A 144 11.00 3.20 25.58
C THR A 144 9.48 3.40 25.51
N ASP A 145 8.72 2.75 26.41
CA ASP A 145 7.25 2.89 26.45
C ASP A 145 6.80 4.36 26.57
N SER A 146 7.61 5.19 27.25
CA SER A 146 7.44 6.64 27.37
C SER A 146 7.54 7.43 26.06
N GLU A 147 8.42 7.03 25.14
CA GLU A 147 8.58 7.72 23.84
C GLU A 147 7.42 7.41 22.89
N MET A 148 6.81 6.22 23.01
CA MET A 148 5.61 5.85 22.26
C MET A 148 4.35 6.50 22.81
N GLU A 149 4.22 6.65 24.13
CA GLU A 149 3.08 7.35 24.72
C GLU A 149 3.09 8.84 24.32
N ALA A 150 4.28 9.45 24.18
CA ALA A 150 4.45 10.78 23.60
C ALA A 150 4.05 10.87 22.11
N LEU A 151 4.35 9.84 21.32
CA LEU A 151 3.94 9.76 19.90
C LEU A 151 2.44 9.44 19.71
N ALA A 152 1.84 8.71 20.65
CA ALA A 152 0.41 8.40 20.63
C ALA A 152 -0.45 9.54 21.19
N SER A 153 0.11 10.39 22.06
CA SER A 153 -0.56 11.53 22.69
C SER A 153 -0.43 12.85 21.93
N THR A 154 0.20 12.86 20.75
CA THR A 154 0.09 13.99 19.81
C THR A 154 -1.15 13.80 18.94
N PRO A 155 -2.30 14.40 19.27
CA PRO A 155 -3.41 14.45 18.34
C PRO A 155 -2.97 15.20 17.08
N ALA A 156 -3.40 14.68 15.93
CA ALA A 156 -3.26 15.33 14.64
C ALA A 156 -4.06 16.63 14.60
N GLU A 157 -3.53 17.71 15.17
CA GLU A 157 -3.83 19.07 14.74
C GLU A 157 -2.90 19.40 13.58
N VAL A 158 -3.27 18.90 12.40
CA VAL A 158 -2.85 19.55 11.16
C VAL A 158 -4.09 20.31 10.69
N GLU A 159 -4.18 21.58 11.10
CA GLU A 159 -5.07 22.54 10.46
C GLU A 159 -4.80 22.48 8.95
N ALA A 160 -5.81 22.03 8.19
CA ALA A 160 -5.82 22.21 6.76
C ALA A 160 -5.95 23.73 6.48
N PRO A 161 -5.01 24.37 5.75
CA PRO A 161 -5.22 25.73 5.35
C PRO A 161 -6.34 25.76 4.28
N VAL A 162 -7.43 26.40 4.69
CA VAL A 162 -8.43 27.17 3.92
C VAL A 162 -8.39 26.96 2.40
N ALA A 163 -9.43 26.31 1.90
CA ALA A 163 -9.80 26.36 0.49
C ALA A 163 -10.04 27.81 0.07
N VAL A 164 -9.26 28.28 -0.90
CA VAL A 164 -9.45 29.57 -1.56
C VAL A 164 -10.81 29.54 -2.28
N GLU A 165 -11.64 30.54 -1.97
CA GLU A 165 -12.96 30.78 -2.52
C GLU A 165 -12.94 30.77 -4.05
N ALA A 166 -13.87 30.02 -4.63
CA ALA A 166 -14.30 30.20 -6.00
C ALA A 166 -15.06 31.53 -6.09
N VAL A 167 -14.45 32.51 -6.74
CA VAL A 167 -15.16 33.72 -7.20
C VAL A 167 -16.12 33.29 -8.31
N THR A 168 -17.41 33.11 -7.97
CA THR A 168 -18.49 33.15 -8.95
C THR A 168 -18.89 34.60 -9.13
N ASP A 169 -18.40 35.20 -10.21
CA ASP A 169 -18.79 36.53 -10.65
C ASP A 169 -20.28 36.52 -11.01
N VAL A 170 -21.03 37.42 -10.38
CA VAL A 170 -22.48 37.58 -10.50
C VAL A 170 -22.76 38.39 -11.77
N ALA A 171 -23.35 37.74 -12.77
CA ALA A 171 -23.99 38.42 -13.89
C ALA A 171 -25.51 38.51 -13.63
N GLU A 172 -25.97 39.67 -13.17
CA GLU A 172 -27.36 40.18 -13.16
C GLU A 172 -27.23 41.63 -12.66
N GLY A 173 -27.32 42.67 -13.50
CA GLY A 173 -28.54 43.16 -14.12
C GLY A 173 -28.85 44.54 -13.52
N THR A 174 -28.38 45.62 -14.15
CA THR A 174 -28.69 46.99 -13.73
C THR A 174 -29.81 47.54 -14.62
N GLU A 175 -30.95 47.82 -13.99
CA GLU A 175 -32.01 48.68 -14.52
C GLU A 175 -31.54 50.15 -14.46
N GLU A 176 -31.48 50.82 -15.60
CA GLU A 176 -32.09 52.14 -15.89
C GLU A 176 -32.09 52.41 -17.40
#